data_AF-A0A6C2C7E6-F1
#
_entry.id   AF-A0A6C2C7E6-F1
#
_cell.length_a   1.000
_cell.length_b   1.000
_cell.length_c   1.000
_cell.angle_alpha   90.00
_cell.angle_beta   90.00
_cell.angle_gamma   90.00
#
_symmetry.space_group_name_H-M   'P 1'
#
loop_
_entity.id
_entity.type
_entity.pdbx_description
1 polymer ?
#
loop_
_entity_poly.entity_id
_entity_poly.type
_entity_poly.pdbx_seq_one_letter_code
_entity_poly.pdbx_strand_id
1 'polypeptide(L)'
;MNNTNKNTPAEIKGWNWGAFMFNWFWGVGNKTYLPLLVLIPIFNLFWVFVVGFKGNEWAWQSGNYDDIKTFKAVQATWNFAGLVYFIVVASIFTLYFLLFIGLIGVFHQ
;
A
#
# COMPACT_ATOMS: atom_id res chain seq x y z
N MET A 1 25.46 -4.08 -2.22
CA MET A 1 24.67 -2.85 -2.01
C MET A 1 24.79 -2.05 -3.30
N ASN A 2 23.77 -2.05 -4.17
CA ASN A 2 23.84 -1.29 -5.42
C ASN A 2 23.45 0.16 -5.13
N ASN A 3 24.39 1.08 -5.34
CA ASN A 3 24.23 2.52 -5.20
C ASN A 3 23.34 3.03 -6.35
N THR A 4 22.02 3.00 -6.17
CA THR A 4 21.08 3.37 -7.24
C THR A 4 20.84 4.86 -7.25
N ASN A 5 21.74 5.61 -7.89
CA ASN A 5 21.43 6.89 -8.53
C ASN A 5 20.58 6.65 -9.79
N LYS A 6 19.57 5.77 -9.70
CA LYS A 6 18.59 5.57 -10.77
C LYS A 6 17.65 6.75 -10.68
N ASN A 7 17.79 7.70 -11.61
CA ASN A 7 16.87 8.82 -11.73
C ASN A 7 15.44 8.28 -11.72
N THR A 8 14.62 8.80 -10.82
CA THR A 8 13.25 8.35 -10.58
C THR A 8 12.34 9.23 -11.46
N PRO A 9 11.78 8.69 -12.56
CA PRO A 9 10.92 9.48 -13.44
C PRO A 9 9.73 10.06 -12.68
N ALA A 10 9.32 11.28 -12.98
CA ALA A 10 8.18 11.89 -12.29
C ALA A 10 6.88 11.09 -12.49
N GLU A 11 6.73 10.44 -13.65
CA GLU A 11 5.53 9.71 -14.06
C GLU A 11 5.28 8.36 -13.36
N ILE A 12 6.24 7.88 -12.57
CA ILE A 12 6.08 6.69 -11.71
C ILE A 12 5.74 7.06 -10.27
N LYS A 13 5.90 8.34 -9.90
CA LYS A 13 5.55 8.83 -8.57
C LYS A 13 4.04 8.90 -8.45
N GLY A 14 3.55 8.60 -7.26
CA GLY A 14 2.12 8.63 -6.96
C GLY A 14 1.72 7.56 -5.97
N TRP A 15 0.49 7.66 -5.51
CA TRP A 15 -0.10 6.72 -4.58
C TRP A 15 -0.22 5.31 -5.17
N ASN A 16 0.11 4.31 -4.37
CA ASN A 16 -0.08 2.89 -4.70
C ASN A 16 -0.90 2.20 -3.60
N TRP A 17 -2.15 1.88 -3.92
CA TRP A 17 -3.05 1.16 -3.02
C TRP A 17 -2.56 -0.25 -2.67
N GLY A 18 -1.83 -0.91 -3.58
CA GLY A 18 -1.21 -2.21 -3.31
C GLY A 18 -0.09 -2.10 -2.28
N ALA A 19 0.75 -1.07 -2.39
CA ALA A 19 1.79 -0.78 -1.40
C ALA A 19 1.18 -0.42 -0.05
N PHE A 20 0.09 0.36 -0.04
CA PHE A 20 -0.62 0.71 1.20
C PHE A 20 -1.26 -0.52 1.87
N MET A 21 -2.09 -1.28 1.14
CA MET A 21 -2.87 -2.40 1.69
C MET A 21 -2.05 -3.65 1.95
N PHE A 22 -1.13 -3.99 1.06
CA PHE A 22 -0.34 -5.22 1.11
C PHE A 22 1.12 -4.97 1.50
N ASN A 23 1.45 -3.75 1.95
CA ASN A 23 2.73 -3.27 2.49
C ASN A 23 3.90 -4.27 2.51
N TRP A 24 3.95 -5.22 3.43
CA TRP A 24 5.09 -6.15 3.54
C TRP A 24 5.16 -7.18 2.39
N PHE A 25 4.03 -7.77 1.99
CA PHE A 25 3.95 -8.67 0.83
C PHE A 25 4.30 -7.95 -0.47
N TRP A 26 3.73 -6.77 -0.66
CA TRP A 26 4.02 -5.91 -1.80
C TRP A 26 5.50 -5.52 -1.83
N GLY A 27 6.09 -5.18 -0.68
CA GLY A 27 7.50 -4.83 -0.56
C GLY A 27 8.43 -5.98 -0.98
N VAL A 28 8.19 -7.18 -0.47
CA VAL A 28 8.93 -8.39 -0.86
C VAL A 28 8.80 -8.66 -2.36
N GLY A 29 7.58 -8.62 -2.91
CA GLY A 29 7.34 -8.82 -4.35
C GLY A 29 8.02 -7.77 -5.23
N ASN A 30 8.23 -6.56 -4.72
CA ASN A 30 8.87 -5.46 -5.43
C ASN A 30 10.34 -5.22 -5.03
N LYS A 31 10.93 -6.15 -4.26
CA LYS A 31 12.34 -6.10 -3.80
C LYS A 31 12.70 -4.83 -3.02
N THR A 32 11.71 -4.21 -2.37
CA THR A 32 11.89 -3.07 -1.48
C THR A 32 11.52 -3.46 -0.06
N TYR A 33 12.46 -3.28 0.88
CA TYR A 33 12.31 -3.80 2.24
C TYR A 33 11.97 -2.73 3.29
N LEU A 34 11.96 -1.44 2.92
CA LEU A 34 11.43 -0.39 3.79
C LEU A 34 9.96 -0.61 4.20
N PRO A 35 9.08 -1.19 3.36
CA PRO A 35 7.74 -1.57 3.79
C PRO A 35 7.69 -2.57 4.96
N LEU A 36 8.76 -3.33 5.25
CA LEU A 36 8.77 -4.25 6.40
C LEU A 36 8.69 -3.52 7.76
N LEU A 37 9.00 -2.23 7.81
CA LEU A 37 8.88 -1.45 9.06
C LEU A 37 7.42 -1.30 9.54
N VAL A 38 6.43 -1.64 8.71
CA VAL A 38 5.02 -1.77 9.16
C VAL A 38 4.81 -2.88 10.20
N LEU A 39 5.79 -3.76 10.42
CA LEU A 39 5.74 -4.78 11.47
C LEU A 39 6.01 -4.20 12.87
N ILE A 40 6.47 -2.95 12.96
CA ILE A 40 6.68 -2.26 14.24
C ILE A 40 5.33 -1.70 14.72
N PRO A 41 4.80 -2.14 15.89
CA PRO A 41 3.53 -1.65 16.41
C PRO A 41 3.52 -0.13 16.61
N ILE A 42 2.35 0.49 16.43
CA ILE A 42 2.10 1.95 16.53
C ILE A 42 2.77 2.74 15.40
N PHE A 43 4.05 2.50 15.11
CA PHE A 43 4.76 3.13 13.99
C PHE A 43 4.11 2.80 12.64
N ASN A 44 3.60 1.57 12.52
CA ASN A 44 2.88 1.09 11.35
C ASN A 44 1.72 2.00 10.92
N LEU A 45 1.02 2.64 11.86
CA LEU A 45 -0.12 3.53 11.56
C LEU A 45 0.28 4.69 10.66
N PHE A 46 1.48 5.23 10.82
CA PHE A 46 2.00 6.31 9.99
C PHE A 46 2.76 5.76 8.78
N TRP A 47 3.52 4.68 9.00
CA TRP A 47 4.40 4.13 7.97
C TRP A 47 3.65 3.58 6.75
N VAL A 48 2.45 3.01 6.93
CA VAL A 48 1.62 2.55 5.79
C VAL A 48 1.34 3.64 4.77
N PHE A 49 1.14 4.89 5.20
CA PHE A 49 0.94 6.02 4.30
C PHE A 49 2.23 6.37 3.55
N VAL A 50 3.37 6.37 4.25
CA VAL A 50 4.68 6.60 3.62
C VAL A 50 4.94 5.54 2.55
N VAL A 51 4.63 4.28 2.84
CA VAL A 51 4.72 3.17 1.89
C VAL A 51 3.78 3.40 0.70
N GLY A 52 2.55 3.84 0.93
CA GLY A 52 1.60 4.17 -0.14
C GLY A 52 2.09 5.29 -1.07
N PHE A 53 2.75 6.32 -0.54
CA PHE A 53 3.26 7.45 -1.33
C PHE A 53 4.62 7.19 -2.00
N LYS A 54 5.57 6.57 -1.28
CA LYS A 54 6.96 6.39 -1.74
C LYS A 54 7.25 5.00 -2.28
N GLY A 55 6.34 4.04 -2.12
CA GLY A 55 6.52 2.66 -2.53
C GLY A 55 7.00 2.55 -3.97
N ASN A 56 6.30 3.20 -4.91
CA ASN A 56 6.66 3.17 -6.33
C ASN A 56 8.09 3.64 -6.59
N GLU A 57 8.56 4.68 -5.91
CA GLU A 57 9.94 5.17 -6.06
C GLU A 57 10.94 4.11 -5.59
N TRP A 58 10.69 3.49 -4.43
CA TRP A 58 11.56 2.46 -3.89
C TRP A 58 11.56 1.19 -4.75
N ALA A 59 10.40 0.77 -5.26
CA ALA A 59 10.27 -0.37 -6.17
C ALA A 59 10.99 -0.13 -7.50
N TRP A 60 10.97 1.10 -8.02
CA TRP A 60 11.70 1.45 -9.23
C TRP A 60 13.22 1.41 -9.05
N GLN A 61 13.68 1.93 -7.91
CA GLN A 61 15.10 1.98 -7.57
C GLN A 61 15.68 0.59 -7.27
N SER A 62 14.92 -0.26 -6.59
CA SER A 62 15.36 -1.61 -6.19
C SER A 62 15.05 -2.70 -7.23
N GLY A 63 14.09 -2.48 -8.12
CA GLY A 63 13.65 -3.44 -9.11
C GLY A 63 14.51 -3.48 -10.38
N ASN A 64 14.50 -4.64 -11.03
CA ASN A 64 15.14 -4.88 -12.32
C ASN A 64 14.22 -4.45 -13.47
N TYR A 65 13.89 -3.16 -13.52
CA TYR A 65 13.06 -2.59 -14.59
C TYR A 65 13.92 -1.75 -15.53
N ASP A 66 13.91 -2.10 -16.82
CA ASP A 66 14.64 -1.38 -17.87
C ASP A 66 13.77 -0.31 -18.54
N ASP A 67 12.44 -0.41 -18.42
CA ASP A 67 11.49 0.52 -19.01
C ASP A 67 10.32 0.87 -18.07
N ILE A 68 9.80 2.09 -18.23
CA ILE A 68 8.76 2.64 -17.36
C ILE A 68 7.40 1.99 -17.63
N LYS A 69 7.13 1.55 -18.86
CA LYS A 69 5.84 0.98 -19.26
C LYS A 69 5.61 -0.35 -18.54
N THR A 70 6.60 -1.24 -18.53
CA THR A 70 6.58 -2.51 -17.82
C THR A 70 6.43 -2.29 -16.31
N PHE A 71 7.19 -1.34 -15.74
CA PHE A 71 7.03 -0.98 -14.33
C PHE A 71 5.60 -0.54 -14.01
N LYS A 72 5.03 0.38 -14.80
CA LYS A 72 3.67 0.89 -14.58
C LYS A 72 2.62 -0.20 -14.78
N ALA A 73 2.82 -1.16 -15.67
CA ALA A 73 1.90 -2.30 -15.83
C ALA A 73 1.87 -3.19 -14.57
N VAL A 74 3.04 -3.50 -14.00
CA VAL A 74 3.15 -4.25 -12.75
C VAL A 74 2.52 -3.46 -11.59
N GLN A 75 2.85 -2.17 -11.46
CA GLN A 75 2.28 -1.34 -10.39
C GLN A 75 0.78 -1.10 -10.56
N ALA A 76 0.27 -1.02 -11.79
CA ALA A 76 -1.17 -0.89 -12.03
C ALA A 76 -1.93 -2.12 -11.52
N THR A 77 -1.36 -3.32 -11.70
CA THR A 77 -1.94 -4.57 -11.19
C THR A 77 -2.01 -4.55 -9.66
N TRP A 78 -0.90 -4.20 -9.00
CA TRP A 78 -0.86 -4.04 -7.54
C TRP A 78 -1.82 -2.97 -7.03
N ASN A 79 -1.84 -1.81 -7.69
CA ASN A 79 -2.67 -0.68 -7.32
C ASN A 79 -4.16 -1.02 -7.46
N PHE A 80 -4.55 -1.71 -8.52
CA PHE A 80 -5.93 -2.15 -8.71
C PHE A 80 -6.35 -3.17 -7.64
N ALA A 81 -5.52 -4.21 -7.40
CA ALA A 81 -5.80 -5.21 -6.37
C ALA A 81 -5.92 -4.57 -4.98
N GLY A 82 -5.02 -3.64 -4.65
CA GLY A 82 -5.05 -2.92 -3.38
C GLY A 82 -6.29 -2.04 -3.23
N LEU A 83 -6.71 -1.34 -4.30
CA LEU A 83 -7.88 -0.48 -4.26
C LEU A 83 -9.17 -1.30 -4.05
N VAL A 84 -9.32 -2.40 -4.78
CA VAL A 84 -10.47 -3.31 -4.61
C VAL A 84 -10.52 -3.83 -3.18
N TYR A 85 -9.37 -4.28 -2.66
CA TYR A 85 -9.30 -4.79 -1.29
C TYR A 85 -9.61 -3.72 -0.24
N PHE A 86 -9.11 -2.49 -0.42
CA PHE A 86 -9.42 -1.36 0.45
C PHE A 86 -10.93 -1.08 0.51
N ILE A 87 -11.59 -1.03 -0.66
CA ILE A 87 -13.04 -0.79 -0.72
C ILE A 87 -13.80 -1.89 0.01
N VAL A 88 -13.47 -3.16 -0.23
CA VAL A 88 -14.12 -4.30 0.43
C VAL A 88 -13.97 -4.21 1.96
N VAL A 89 -12.76 -3.99 2.45
CA VAL A 89 -12.50 -3.88 3.90
C VAL A 89 -13.22 -2.67 4.50
N ALA A 90 -13.18 -1.51 3.84
CA ALA A 90 -13.85 -0.29 4.29
C ALA A 90 -15.37 -0.47 4.35
N SER A 91 -15.98 -1.13 3.35
CA SER A 91 -17.42 -1.43 3.34
C SER A 91 -17.80 -2.39 4.47
N ILE A 92 -17.02 -3.45 4.69
CA ILE A 92 -17.26 -4.41 5.78
C ILE A 92 -17.13 -3.72 7.14
N PHE A 93 -16.08 -2.94 7.36
CA PHE A 93 -15.87 -2.18 8.58
C PHE A 93 -17.03 -1.22 8.84
N THR A 94 -17.46 -0.48 7.81
CA THR A 94 -18.60 0.46 7.91
C THR A 94 -19.89 -0.27 8.30
N LEU A 95 -20.18 -1.43 7.69
CA LEU A 95 -21.35 -2.23 8.04
C LEU A 95 -21.32 -2.67 9.51
N TYR A 96 -20.21 -3.26 9.97
CA TYR A 96 -20.08 -3.70 11.36
C TYR A 96 -20.16 -2.53 12.35
N PHE A 97 -19.60 -1.38 12.01
CA PHE A 97 -19.68 -0.18 12.83
C PHE A 97 -21.12 0.29 13.00
N LEU A 98 -21.92 0.31 11.93
CA LEU A 98 -23.34 0.66 11.99
C LEU A 98 -24.16 -0.35 12.81
N LEU A 99 -23.90 -1.65 12.63
CA LEU A 99 -24.57 -2.70 13.42
C LEU A 99 -24.23 -2.56 14.92
N PHE A 100 -22.98 -2.26 15.26
CA PHE A 100 -22.55 -2.04 16.63
C PHE A 100 -23.26 -0.85 17.29
N ILE A 101 -23.36 0.29 16.59
CA ILE A 101 -24.12 1.46 17.06
C ILE A 101 -25.59 1.09 17.28
N GLY A 102 -26.21 0.36 16.35
CA GLY A 102 -27.58 -0.10 16.47
C GLY A 102 -27.81 -0.97 17.70
N LEU A 103 -26.91 -1.93 17.96
CA LEU A 103 -26.98 -2.79 19.14
C LEU A 103 -26.90 -1.98 20.44
N ILE A 104 -25.95 -1.04 20.56
CA ILE A 104 -25.85 -0.17 21.74
C ILE A 104 -27.16 0.58 21.97
N GLY A 105 -27.78 1.10 20.91
CA GLY A 105 -29.05 1.81 21.01
C GLY A 105 -30.22 0.94 21.49
N VAL A 106 -30.24 -0.35 21.13
CA VAL A 106 -31.25 -1.31 21.61
C VAL A 106 -31.05 -1.65 23.09
N PHE A 107 -29.80 -1.80 23.55
CA PHE A 107 -29.51 -2.15 24.95
C PHE A 107 -29.61 -0.98 25.95
N HIS A 108 -29.73 0.26 25.46
CA HIS A 108 -29.89 1.46 26.29
C HIS A 108 -31.33 2.03 26.28
N GLN A 109 -32.31 1.27 25.76
CA GLN A 109 -33.75 1.50 25.96
C GLN A 109 -34.29 0.57 27.04
#